data_AF-A0A1B6GZN8-F1
#
_entry.id   AF-A0A1B6GZN8-F1
#
_cell.length_a   1.000
_cell.length_b   1.000
_cell.length_c   1.000
_cell.angle_alpha   90.00
_cell.angle_beta   90.00
_cell.angle_gamma   90.00
#
_symmetry.space_group_name_H-M   'P 1'
#
loop_
_entity.id
_entity.type
_entity.pdbx_description
1 polymer ?
#
loop_
_entity_poly.entity_id
_entity_poly.type
_entity_poly.pdbx_seq_one_letter_code
_entity_poly.pdbx_strand_id
1 'polypeptide(L)'
;SVGLTQVSRLEVSIRYLVHWQMDGLEISHALESQLTGALHDRMTECRYLEPIQSFDHGIVPEPWFTVDILGQGRKALEDVNSKLGLAFDDWDLDFYNELFSQKLKRNPTSVECFDLAQSNSEHSRHWFFKGKMIINKKEMPESLLDMIIKTQTTSNNNNVIKFSDNSSAIEGFTVDRLRPLTVDTAGQYIINRGKSHIVFTAETHNFPTGVAPFSGATTGTGGRIRDVQAVGRGG
;
A
#
# COMPACT_ATOMS: atom_id res chain seq x y z
N SER A 1 6.67 26.32 11.35
CA SER A 1 7.10 26.82 10.03
C SER A 1 7.84 28.14 10.23
N VAL A 2 8.93 28.39 9.49
CA VAL A 2 9.73 29.63 9.56
C VAL A 2 9.26 30.73 8.59
N GLY A 3 8.11 30.54 7.93
CA GLY A 3 7.47 31.59 7.10
C GLY A 3 8.03 31.77 5.69
N LEU A 4 8.91 30.88 5.21
CA LEU A 4 9.51 30.97 3.87
C LEU A 4 8.59 30.42 2.79
N THR A 5 7.61 31.22 2.36
CA THR A 5 6.61 30.82 1.36
C THR A 5 7.13 30.72 -0.08
N GLN A 6 8.32 31.30 -0.35
CA GLN A 6 8.95 31.25 -1.67
C GLN A 6 9.68 29.94 -1.96
N VAL A 7 9.99 29.15 -0.94
CA VAL A 7 10.67 27.86 -1.11
C VAL A 7 9.62 26.79 -1.41
N SER A 8 9.56 26.35 -2.67
CA SER A 8 8.61 25.32 -3.12
C SER A 8 9.09 23.89 -2.83
N ARG A 9 10.41 23.66 -2.85
CA ARG A 9 11.05 22.37 -2.56
C ARG A 9 12.49 22.57 -2.09
N LEU A 10 12.94 21.71 -1.19
CA LEU A 10 14.34 21.58 -0.78
C LEU A 10 14.73 20.10 -0.93
N GLU A 11 15.90 19.84 -1.47
CA GLU A 11 16.44 18.49 -1.68
C GLU A 11 17.87 18.40 -1.17
N VAL A 12 18.32 17.19 -0.83
CA VAL A 12 19.68 16.94 -0.34
C VAL A 12 20.41 15.98 -1.29
N SER A 13 21.66 16.30 -1.60
CA SER A 13 22.56 15.43 -2.37
C SER A 13 23.89 15.26 -1.63
N ILE A 14 24.51 14.09 -1.77
CA ILE A 14 25.82 13.80 -1.19
C ILE A 14 26.88 13.87 -2.29
N ARG A 15 27.96 14.63 -2.05
CA ARG A 15 29.12 14.71 -2.96
C ARG A 15 30.28 13.91 -2.38
N TYR A 16 30.70 12.88 -3.10
CA TYR A 16 31.88 12.09 -2.76
C TYR A 16 33.12 12.66 -3.45
N LEU A 17 34.21 12.82 -2.70
CA LEU A 17 35.54 13.06 -3.22
C LEU A 17 36.37 11.80 -2.99
N VAL A 18 36.79 11.14 -4.07
CA VAL A 18 37.53 9.86 -4.03
C VAL A 18 38.99 10.12 -4.37
N HIS A 19 39.89 9.66 -3.50
CA HIS A 19 41.34 9.74 -3.68
C HIS A 19 41.94 8.34 -3.83
N TRP A 20 43.00 8.20 -4.62
CA TRP A 20 43.79 6.97 -4.73
C TRP A 20 45.29 7.28 -4.76
N GLN A 21 46.11 6.29 -4.40
CA GLN A 21 47.56 6.42 -4.23
C GLN A 21 48.37 5.79 -5.38
N MET A 22 47.70 5.26 -6.42
CA MET A 22 48.39 4.74 -7.60
C MET A 22 48.60 5.85 -8.64
N ASP A 23 49.85 6.22 -8.85
CA ASP A 23 50.25 7.10 -9.93
C ASP A 23 49.93 6.47 -11.30
N GLY A 24 49.33 7.25 -12.19
CA GLY A 24 48.98 6.80 -13.54
C GLY A 24 47.74 5.90 -13.64
N LEU A 25 46.95 5.75 -12.58
CA LEU A 25 45.68 5.03 -12.65
C LEU A 25 44.68 5.80 -13.54
N GLU A 26 44.35 5.22 -14.68
CA GLU A 26 43.22 5.67 -15.50
C GLU A 26 41.91 5.06 -14.98
N ILE A 27 40.92 5.91 -14.72
CA ILE A 27 39.58 5.44 -14.35
C ILE A 27 38.89 4.94 -15.61
N SER A 28 38.84 3.61 -15.77
CA SER A 28 37.96 3.00 -16.75
C SER A 28 36.49 3.17 -16.35
N HIS A 29 35.61 3.23 -17.34
CA HIS A 29 34.16 3.27 -17.11
C HIS A 29 33.66 2.08 -16.27
N ALA A 30 34.30 0.91 -16.39
CA ALA A 30 33.96 -0.27 -15.59
C ALA A 30 34.27 -0.04 -14.11
N LEU A 31 35.44 0.51 -13.79
CA LEU A 31 35.83 0.83 -12.41
C LEU A 31 34.93 1.91 -11.82
N GLU A 32 34.62 2.95 -12.60
CA GLU A 32 33.71 4.02 -12.19
C GLU A 32 32.30 3.50 -11.87
N SER A 33 31.77 2.60 -12.70
CA SER A 33 30.46 1.98 -12.47
C SER A 33 30.44 1.11 -11.20
N GLN A 34 31.54 0.41 -10.90
CA GLN A 34 31.66 -0.38 -9.68
C GLN A 34 31.73 0.50 -8.43
N LEU A 35 32.55 1.56 -8.47
CA LEU A 35 32.66 2.52 -7.38
C LEU A 35 31.33 3.20 -7.10
N THR A 36 30.66 3.70 -8.14
CA THR A 36 29.38 4.38 -7.99
C THR A 36 28.30 3.43 -7.48
N GLY A 37 28.24 2.19 -7.99
CA GLY A 37 27.30 1.17 -7.51
C GLY A 37 27.48 0.76 -6.04
N ALA A 38 28.67 0.96 -5.47
CA ALA A 38 28.93 0.72 -4.05
C ALA A 38 28.57 1.92 -3.15
N LEU A 39 28.44 3.12 -3.73
CA LEU A 39 28.26 4.36 -2.98
C LEU A 39 26.80 4.83 -2.88
N HIS A 40 25.86 4.17 -3.57
CA HIS A 40 24.45 4.54 -3.53
C HIS A 40 23.55 3.31 -3.52
N ASP A 41 22.34 3.47 -3.01
CA ASP A 41 21.26 2.49 -3.19
C ASP A 41 20.57 2.70 -4.53
N ARG A 42 20.81 1.80 -5.48
CA ARG A 42 20.21 1.84 -6.84
C ARG A 42 18.67 1.88 -6.87
N MET A 43 18.00 1.49 -5.77
CA MET A 43 16.54 1.49 -5.71
C MET A 43 15.96 2.86 -5.33
N THR A 44 16.74 3.71 -4.66
CA THR A 44 16.25 4.97 -4.07
C THR A 44 17.09 6.19 -4.45
N GLU A 45 18.31 5.99 -4.93
CA GLU A 45 19.27 7.03 -5.25
C GLU A 45 19.72 6.90 -6.71
N CYS A 46 20.20 8.01 -7.28
CA CYS A 46 20.80 8.02 -8.59
C CYS A 46 22.04 8.91 -8.61
N ARG A 47 22.93 8.65 -9.58
CA ARG A 47 24.14 9.43 -9.78
C ARG A 47 23.84 10.68 -10.62
N TYR A 48 24.24 11.84 -10.10
CA TYR A 48 24.31 13.08 -10.87
C TYR A 48 25.72 13.27 -11.46
N LEU A 49 25.80 13.52 -12.76
CA LEU A 49 27.07 13.91 -13.41
C LEU A 49 27.36 15.40 -13.24
N GLU A 50 26.31 16.21 -13.16
CA GLU A 50 26.36 17.65 -12.96
C GLU A 50 25.27 18.07 -11.96
N PRO A 51 25.43 19.22 -11.26
CA PRO A 51 24.39 19.74 -10.38
C PRO A 51 23.06 19.96 -11.12
N ILE A 52 21.94 19.59 -10.48
CA ILE A 52 20.61 19.85 -11.05
C ILE A 52 20.36 21.36 -11.16
N GLN A 53 19.79 21.78 -12.29
CA GLN A 53 19.43 23.18 -12.53
C GLN A 53 17.94 23.46 -12.27
N SER A 54 17.11 22.42 -12.22
CA SER A 54 15.67 22.50 -11.99
C SER A 54 15.14 21.21 -11.34
N PHE A 55 14.04 21.33 -10.60
CA PHE A 55 13.25 20.19 -10.13
C PHE A 55 12.16 19.77 -11.12
N ASP A 56 11.98 20.52 -12.21
CA ASP A 56 11.08 20.14 -13.29
C ASP A 56 11.70 19.00 -14.09
N HIS A 57 11.11 17.82 -13.94
CA HIS A 57 11.51 16.62 -14.66
C HIS A 57 10.90 16.53 -16.07
N GLY A 58 10.04 17.48 -16.47
CA GLY A 58 9.39 17.52 -17.79
C GLY A 58 8.39 16.38 -18.05
N ILE A 59 8.09 15.58 -17.02
CA ILE A 59 7.16 14.44 -17.13
C ILE A 59 5.74 15.01 -17.09
N VAL A 60 5.01 14.79 -18.17
CA VAL A 60 3.58 15.11 -18.27
C VAL A 60 2.79 13.85 -17.93
N PRO A 61 1.79 13.90 -17.02
CA PRO A 61 0.95 12.75 -16.72
C PRO A 61 0.30 12.17 -17.98
N GLU A 62 0.36 10.86 -18.15
CA GLU A 62 -0.30 10.19 -19.27
C GLU A 62 -1.83 10.35 -19.16
N PRO A 63 -2.52 10.65 -20.28
CA PRO A 63 -3.97 10.73 -20.27
C PRO A 63 -4.57 9.33 -20.05
N TRP A 64 -5.63 9.26 -19.25
CA TRP A 64 -6.47 8.07 -19.20
C TRP A 64 -7.17 7.85 -20.54
N PHE A 65 -7.57 6.61 -20.83
CA PHE A 65 -8.24 6.25 -22.07
C PHE A 65 -9.41 5.31 -21.82
N THR A 66 -10.29 5.21 -22.81
CA THR A 66 -11.43 4.28 -22.81
C THR A 66 -11.02 2.95 -23.42
N VAL A 67 -11.41 1.84 -22.79
CA VAL A 67 -11.17 0.47 -23.27
C VAL A 67 -12.38 0.02 -24.08
N ASP A 68 -12.21 -0.20 -25.38
CA ASP A 68 -13.33 -0.39 -26.31
C ASP A 68 -13.92 -1.82 -26.31
N ILE A 69 -14.57 -2.18 -25.21
CA ILE A 69 -15.25 -3.47 -25.05
C ILE A 69 -16.49 -3.57 -25.95
N LEU A 70 -17.22 -2.48 -26.16
CA LEU A 70 -18.42 -2.50 -27.01
C LEU A 70 -18.09 -2.73 -28.48
N GLY A 71 -16.97 -2.20 -28.97
CA GLY A 71 -16.51 -2.40 -30.35
C GLY A 71 -15.68 -3.67 -30.55
N GLN A 72 -14.80 -4.01 -29.59
CA GLN A 72 -13.80 -5.09 -29.76
C GLN A 72 -14.03 -6.29 -28.83
N GLY A 73 -15.05 -6.22 -27.97
CA GLY A 73 -15.38 -7.28 -27.01
C GLY A 73 -14.27 -7.52 -25.99
N ARG A 74 -14.20 -8.78 -25.54
CA ARG A 74 -13.20 -9.26 -24.56
C ARG A 74 -11.76 -8.92 -24.96
N LYS A 75 -11.46 -8.83 -26.26
CA LYS A 75 -10.10 -8.57 -26.74
C LYS A 75 -9.55 -7.24 -26.24
N ALA A 76 -10.37 -6.20 -26.15
CA ALA A 76 -9.95 -4.92 -25.58
C ALA A 76 -9.54 -5.04 -24.11
N LEU A 77 -10.19 -5.92 -23.35
CA LEU A 77 -9.82 -6.20 -21.96
C LEU A 77 -8.51 -6.99 -21.84
N GLU A 78 -8.27 -7.97 -22.72
CA GLU A 78 -7.00 -8.69 -22.76
C GLU A 78 -5.82 -7.75 -23.05
N ASP A 79 -6.00 -6.86 -24.01
CA ASP A 79 -4.95 -5.94 -24.44
C ASP A 79 -4.63 -4.92 -23.34
N VAL A 80 -5.65 -4.37 -22.66
CA VAL A 80 -5.42 -3.48 -21.51
C VAL A 80 -4.85 -4.23 -20.30
N ASN A 81 -5.26 -5.48 -20.06
CA ASN A 81 -4.73 -6.33 -19.00
C ASN A 81 -3.22 -6.53 -19.17
N SER A 82 -2.78 -6.85 -20.39
CA SER A 82 -1.36 -6.99 -20.70
C SER A 82 -0.61 -5.67 -20.64
N LYS A 83 -1.18 -4.59 -21.21
CA LYS A 83 -0.54 -3.26 -21.26
C LYS A 83 -0.30 -2.68 -19.86
N LEU A 84 -1.29 -2.79 -18.97
CA LEU A 84 -1.23 -2.19 -17.62
C LEU A 84 -0.80 -3.17 -16.52
N GLY A 85 -0.63 -4.46 -16.84
CA GLY A 85 -0.28 -5.48 -15.85
C GLY A 85 -1.38 -5.69 -14.81
N LEU A 86 -2.64 -5.80 -15.24
CA LEU A 86 -3.80 -5.88 -14.33
C LEU A 86 -3.95 -7.26 -13.67
N ALA A 87 -3.29 -8.28 -14.22
CA ALA A 87 -3.32 -9.66 -13.73
C ALA A 87 -4.72 -10.29 -13.67
N PHE A 88 -5.64 -9.87 -14.54
CA PHE A 88 -6.93 -10.53 -14.72
C PHE A 88 -6.74 -11.94 -15.28
N ASP A 89 -7.44 -12.90 -14.68
CA ASP A 89 -7.57 -14.25 -15.23
C ASP A 89 -8.72 -14.35 -16.24
N ASP A 90 -8.95 -15.54 -16.80
CA ASP A 90 -9.99 -15.74 -17.80
C ASP A 90 -11.40 -15.45 -17.26
N TRP A 91 -11.64 -15.74 -15.97
CA TRP A 91 -12.93 -15.50 -15.34
C TRP A 91 -13.17 -14.01 -15.13
N ASP A 92 -12.17 -13.27 -14.67
CA ASP A 92 -12.21 -11.82 -14.54
C ASP A 92 -12.51 -11.15 -15.90
N LEU A 93 -11.80 -11.56 -16.96
CA LEU A 93 -11.99 -11.02 -18.31
C LEU A 93 -13.42 -11.26 -18.81
N ASP A 94 -13.96 -12.44 -18.60
CA ASP A 94 -15.34 -12.78 -19.00
C ASP A 94 -16.36 -11.98 -18.17
N PHE A 95 -16.17 -11.93 -16.85
CA PHE A 95 -17.05 -11.23 -15.94
C PHE A 95 -17.12 -9.73 -16.24
N TYR A 96 -15.95 -9.07 -16.39
CA TYR A 96 -15.91 -7.64 -16.69
C TYR A 96 -16.39 -7.34 -18.10
N ASN A 97 -16.10 -8.21 -19.08
CA ASN A 97 -16.67 -8.07 -20.42
C ASN A 97 -18.20 -8.08 -20.37
N GLU A 98 -18.82 -9.04 -19.67
CA GLU A 98 -20.28 -9.09 -19.50
C GLU A 98 -20.82 -7.88 -18.73
N LEU A 99 -20.17 -7.50 -17.62
CA LEU A 99 -20.57 -6.38 -16.79
C LEU A 99 -20.65 -5.08 -17.61
N PHE A 100 -19.58 -4.75 -18.34
CA PHE A 100 -19.52 -3.50 -19.08
C PHE A 100 -20.35 -3.54 -20.37
N SER A 101 -20.35 -4.66 -21.10
CA SER A 101 -21.09 -4.74 -22.37
C SER A 101 -22.60 -4.92 -22.19
N GLN A 102 -23.03 -5.80 -21.27
CA GLN A 102 -24.43 -6.19 -21.16
C GLN A 102 -25.19 -5.41 -20.08
N LYS A 103 -24.57 -5.22 -18.91
CA LYS A 103 -25.23 -4.60 -17.75
C LYS A 103 -25.10 -3.08 -17.77
N LEU A 104 -23.87 -2.58 -17.86
CA LEU A 104 -23.58 -1.14 -17.84
C LEU A 104 -23.73 -0.49 -19.22
N LYS A 105 -23.60 -1.28 -20.30
CA LYS A 105 -23.74 -0.84 -21.70
C LYS A 105 -22.83 0.36 -22.03
N ARG A 106 -21.60 0.34 -21.50
CA ARG A 106 -20.57 1.36 -21.77
C ARG A 106 -19.19 0.75 -21.69
N ASN A 107 -18.24 1.41 -22.35
CA ASN A 107 -16.83 1.10 -22.19
C ASN A 107 -16.31 1.55 -20.81
N PRO A 108 -15.46 0.76 -20.14
CA PRO A 108 -14.71 1.22 -18.97
C PRO A 108 -13.57 2.16 -19.38
N THR A 109 -13.12 2.96 -18.42
CA THR A 109 -11.86 3.68 -18.51
C THR A 109 -10.70 2.83 -18.01
N SER A 110 -9.48 3.15 -18.43
CA SER A 110 -8.25 2.54 -17.91
C SER A 110 -8.13 2.66 -16.40
N VAL A 111 -8.67 3.74 -15.81
CA VAL A 111 -8.70 3.97 -14.36
C VAL A 111 -9.64 2.97 -13.67
N GLU A 112 -10.84 2.75 -14.22
CA GLU A 112 -11.79 1.76 -13.70
C GLU A 112 -11.23 0.34 -13.80
N CYS A 113 -10.57 -0.01 -14.91
CA CYS A 113 -9.91 -1.30 -15.05
C CYS A 113 -8.82 -1.50 -13.99
N PHE A 114 -8.02 -0.47 -13.71
CA PHE A 114 -6.98 -0.53 -12.69
C PHE A 114 -7.55 -0.68 -11.28
N ASP A 115 -8.61 0.07 -10.95
CA ASP A 115 -9.29 -0.03 -9.66
C ASP A 115 -9.89 -1.43 -9.44
N LEU A 116 -10.56 -1.99 -10.46
CA LEU A 116 -11.12 -3.34 -10.41
C LEU A 116 -10.03 -4.40 -10.17
N ALA A 117 -8.87 -4.25 -10.80
CA ALA A 117 -7.72 -5.12 -10.60
C ALA A 117 -7.18 -5.09 -9.16
N GLN A 118 -7.01 -3.89 -8.59
CA GLN A 118 -6.51 -3.76 -7.22
C GLN A 118 -7.55 -4.26 -6.20
N SER A 119 -8.83 -3.94 -6.41
CA SER A 119 -9.92 -4.29 -5.51
C SER A 119 -10.24 -5.78 -5.49
N ASN A 120 -10.07 -6.49 -6.62
CA ASN A 120 -10.34 -7.93 -6.71
C ASN A 120 -9.09 -8.82 -6.63
N SER A 121 -7.91 -8.22 -6.44
CA SER A 121 -6.69 -8.97 -6.17
C SER A 121 -6.84 -9.90 -4.95
N GLU A 122 -6.07 -10.98 -4.91
CA GLU A 122 -6.05 -11.89 -3.76
C GLU A 122 -5.72 -11.17 -2.45
N HIS A 123 -4.80 -10.19 -2.51
CA HIS A 123 -4.39 -9.41 -1.36
C HIS A 123 -5.55 -8.61 -0.74
N SER A 124 -6.45 -8.07 -1.57
CA SER A 124 -7.58 -7.25 -1.10
C SER A 124 -8.82 -8.07 -0.77
N ARG A 125 -9.09 -9.14 -1.53
CA ARG A 125 -10.36 -9.88 -1.43
C ARG A 125 -10.28 -11.13 -0.56
N HIS A 126 -9.07 -11.66 -0.39
CA HIS A 126 -8.77 -12.89 0.34
C HIS A 126 -9.55 -14.10 -0.19
N TRP A 127 -9.50 -14.35 -1.50
CA TRP A 127 -10.22 -15.47 -2.12
C TRP A 127 -9.76 -16.80 -1.56
N PHE A 128 -8.47 -16.97 -1.25
CA PHE A 128 -7.98 -18.21 -0.66
C PHE A 128 -8.62 -18.50 0.70
N PHE A 129 -8.78 -17.49 1.55
CA PHE A 129 -9.38 -17.66 2.88
C PHE A 129 -10.89 -17.91 2.85
N LYS A 130 -11.58 -17.41 1.82
CA LYS A 130 -13.03 -17.57 1.63
C LYS A 130 -13.40 -18.72 0.69
N GLY A 131 -12.42 -19.26 -0.01
CA GLY A 131 -12.60 -20.27 -1.05
C GLY A 131 -13.12 -21.58 -0.49
N LYS A 132 -13.79 -22.34 -1.37
CA LYS A 132 -14.21 -23.71 -1.07
C LYS A 132 -12.99 -24.61 -0.95
N MET A 133 -12.95 -25.41 0.11
CA MET A 133 -11.87 -26.37 0.33
C MET A 133 -12.34 -27.79 0.01
N ILE A 134 -11.57 -28.50 -0.83
CA ILE A 134 -11.78 -29.92 -1.11
C ILE A 134 -10.55 -30.69 -0.62
N ILE A 135 -10.69 -31.44 0.48
CA ILE A 135 -9.62 -32.25 1.06
C ILE A 135 -9.97 -33.72 0.81
N ASN A 136 -9.06 -34.46 0.17
CA ASN A 136 -9.27 -35.87 -0.18
C ASN A 136 -10.61 -36.12 -0.90
N LYS A 137 -10.93 -35.27 -1.90
CA LYS A 137 -12.17 -35.29 -2.69
C LYS A 137 -13.47 -35.02 -1.91
N LYS A 138 -13.38 -34.56 -0.67
CA LYS A 138 -14.52 -34.15 0.14
C LYS A 138 -14.54 -32.63 0.31
N GLU A 139 -15.65 -31.99 -0.08
CA GLU A 139 -15.87 -30.57 0.20
C GLU A 139 -16.03 -30.36 1.71
N MET A 140 -15.27 -29.40 2.25
CA MET A 140 -15.35 -29.00 3.65
C MET A 140 -16.52 -28.02 3.82
N PRO A 141 -17.25 -28.10 4.94
CA PRO A 141 -18.44 -27.26 5.17
C PRO A 141 -18.11 -25.79 5.46
N GLU A 142 -16.87 -25.48 5.83
CA GLU A 142 -16.43 -24.16 6.30
C GLU A 142 -15.16 -23.74 5.53
N SER A 143 -15.07 -22.45 5.20
CA SER A 143 -13.83 -21.86 4.69
C SER A 143 -12.81 -21.61 5.82
N LEU A 144 -11.58 -21.24 5.49
CA LEU A 144 -10.57 -20.86 6.49
C LEU A 144 -11.04 -19.68 7.33
N LEU A 145 -11.68 -18.68 6.71
CA LEU A 145 -12.22 -17.53 7.41
C LEU A 145 -13.39 -17.91 8.33
N ASP A 146 -14.28 -18.80 7.88
CA ASP A 146 -15.40 -19.27 8.71
C ASP A 146 -14.89 -19.97 9.97
N MET A 147 -13.83 -20.79 9.85
CA MET A 147 -13.19 -21.43 11.00
C MET A 147 -12.62 -20.40 11.99
N ILE A 148 -12.03 -19.30 11.50
CA ILE A 148 -11.56 -18.19 12.35
C ILE A 148 -12.74 -17.50 13.04
N ILE A 149 -13.81 -17.17 12.31
CA ILE A 149 -15.01 -16.52 12.86
C ILE A 149 -15.68 -17.42 13.90
N LYS A 150 -15.71 -18.73 13.70
CA LYS A 150 -16.32 -19.71 14.62
C LYS A 150 -15.69 -19.70 16.02
N THR A 151 -14.42 -19.32 16.15
CA THR A 151 -13.77 -19.16 17.47
C THR A 151 -14.54 -18.20 18.40
N GLN A 152 -15.36 -17.31 17.84
CA GLN A 152 -16.21 -16.39 18.59
C GLN A 152 -17.31 -17.08 19.40
N THR A 153 -17.67 -18.32 19.04
CA THR A 153 -18.69 -19.10 19.76
C THR A 153 -18.15 -19.70 21.07
N THR A 154 -16.84 -19.83 21.20
CA THR A 154 -16.17 -20.45 22.35
C THR A 154 -15.22 -19.50 23.10
N SER A 155 -14.94 -18.32 22.54
CA SER A 155 -14.07 -17.32 23.16
C SER A 155 -14.80 -16.47 24.19
N ASN A 156 -14.05 -15.79 25.06
CA ASN A 156 -14.62 -14.82 26.00
C ASN A 156 -15.44 -13.75 25.28
N ASN A 157 -16.60 -13.38 25.84
CA ASN A 157 -17.46 -12.36 25.27
C ASN A 157 -17.03 -10.95 25.70
N ASN A 158 -15.86 -10.51 25.24
CA ASN A 158 -15.30 -9.18 25.55
C ASN A 158 -14.91 -8.38 24.31
N ASN A 159 -15.24 -8.85 23.11
CA ASN A 159 -14.97 -8.12 21.87
C ASN A 159 -15.85 -6.87 21.77
N VAL A 160 -15.24 -5.73 21.48
CA VAL A 160 -15.90 -4.46 21.16
C VAL A 160 -15.99 -4.29 19.65
N ILE A 161 -14.94 -4.68 18.92
CA ILE A 161 -14.88 -4.65 17.45
C ILE A 161 -14.28 -5.96 16.97
N LYS A 162 -14.92 -6.60 15.98
CA LYS A 162 -14.45 -7.83 15.34
C LYS A 162 -15.00 -7.96 13.91
N PHE A 163 -14.13 -8.27 12.95
CA PHE A 163 -14.46 -8.55 11.54
C PHE A 163 -15.29 -7.46 10.82
N SER A 164 -15.24 -6.22 11.28
CA SER A 164 -16.08 -5.13 10.77
C SER A 164 -15.36 -3.78 10.65
N ASP A 165 -14.04 -3.77 10.80
CA ASP A 165 -13.17 -2.59 10.79
C ASP A 165 -11.73 -3.02 10.46
N ASN A 166 -10.81 -2.07 10.26
CA ASN A 166 -9.40 -2.33 9.98
C ASN A 166 -8.65 -2.93 11.18
N SER A 167 -9.23 -2.86 12.38
CA SER A 167 -8.65 -3.36 13.61
C SER A 167 -9.69 -4.05 14.48
N SER A 168 -9.23 -4.92 15.37
CA SER A 168 -10.09 -5.52 16.40
C SER A 168 -9.90 -4.80 17.73
N ALA A 169 -10.88 -4.87 18.61
CA ALA A 169 -10.76 -4.30 19.96
C ALA A 169 -11.49 -5.13 20.99
N ILE A 170 -10.95 -5.16 22.21
CA ILE A 170 -11.60 -5.78 23.37
C ILE A 170 -11.96 -4.73 24.42
N GLU A 171 -12.84 -5.12 25.34
CA GLU A 171 -13.18 -4.33 26.50
C GLU A 171 -11.92 -4.10 27.36
N GLY A 172 -11.57 -2.82 27.57
CA GLY A 172 -10.47 -2.44 28.43
C GLY A 172 -10.96 -1.89 29.77
N PHE A 173 -10.27 -0.88 30.29
CA PHE A 173 -10.42 -0.44 31.67
C PHE A 173 -10.76 1.03 31.78
N THR A 174 -11.37 1.41 32.90
CA THR A 174 -11.52 2.82 33.26
C THR A 174 -10.20 3.32 33.80
N VAL A 175 -9.60 4.27 33.11
CA VAL A 175 -8.29 4.84 33.44
C VAL A 175 -8.36 6.36 33.44
N ASP A 176 -7.44 6.97 34.18
CA ASP A 176 -7.24 8.41 34.18
C ASP A 176 -6.37 8.78 32.97
N ARG A 177 -6.90 9.59 32.04
CA ARG A 177 -6.22 9.98 30.81
C ARG A 177 -5.83 11.45 30.85
N LEU A 178 -4.57 11.74 30.59
CA LEU A 178 -4.10 13.11 30.42
C LEU A 178 -4.43 13.57 29.00
N ARG A 179 -5.33 14.55 28.86
CA ARG A 179 -5.74 15.09 27.55
C ARG A 179 -5.75 16.63 27.58
N PRO A 180 -5.45 17.28 26.45
CA PRO A 180 -5.61 18.73 26.38
C PRO A 180 -7.10 19.08 26.47
N LEU A 181 -7.42 20.19 27.14
CA LEU A 181 -8.80 20.68 27.27
C LEU A 181 -9.39 21.07 25.91
N THR A 182 -8.57 21.62 25.02
CA THR A 182 -8.89 22.02 23.66
C THR A 182 -7.87 21.43 22.70
N VAL A 183 -8.28 21.09 21.46
CA VAL A 183 -7.41 20.47 20.44
C VAL A 183 -7.08 21.40 19.29
N ASP A 184 -7.78 22.53 19.20
CA ASP A 184 -7.67 23.55 18.15
C ASP A 184 -6.79 24.74 18.57
N THR A 185 -6.58 24.91 19.87
CA THR A 185 -5.86 26.03 20.48
C THR A 185 -4.95 25.53 21.61
N ALA A 186 -4.00 26.37 22.04
CA ALA A 186 -3.18 26.05 23.20
C ALA A 186 -4.07 25.95 24.45
N GLY A 187 -4.10 24.76 25.07
CA GLY A 187 -4.92 24.47 26.23
C GLY A 187 -4.14 23.74 27.32
N GLN A 188 -4.57 23.91 28.57
CA GLN A 188 -4.03 23.12 29.68
C GLN A 188 -4.38 21.64 29.54
N TYR A 189 -3.52 20.76 30.04
CA TYR A 189 -3.85 19.35 30.18
C TYR A 189 -4.73 19.12 31.41
N ILE A 190 -5.74 18.26 31.25
CA ILE A 190 -6.63 17.82 32.31
C ILE A 190 -6.60 16.30 32.42
N ILE A 191 -6.92 15.81 33.62
CA ILE A 191 -7.16 14.39 33.85
C ILE A 191 -8.63 14.09 33.53
N ASN A 192 -8.87 13.23 32.55
CA ASN A 192 -10.19 12.73 32.18
C ASN A 192 -10.27 11.23 32.47
N ARG A 193 -11.04 10.85 33.49
CA ARG A 193 -11.33 9.46 33.79
C ARG A 193 -12.34 8.90 32.78
N GLY A 194 -12.00 7.81 32.11
CA GLY A 194 -12.91 7.18 31.16
C GLY A 194 -12.48 5.79 30.74
N LYS A 195 -13.39 5.07 30.09
CA LYS A 195 -13.12 3.75 29.52
C LYS A 195 -12.13 3.88 28.34
N SER A 196 -11.08 3.07 28.37
CA SER A 196 -10.12 2.90 27.29
C SER A 196 -10.11 1.44 26.87
N HIS A 197 -10.59 1.16 25.66
CA HIS A 197 -10.54 -0.17 25.06
C HIS A 197 -9.13 -0.47 24.55
N ILE A 198 -8.84 -1.76 24.32
CA ILE A 198 -7.54 -2.20 23.83
C ILE A 198 -7.70 -2.64 22.38
N VAL A 199 -6.96 -2.01 21.48
CA VAL A 199 -6.99 -2.27 20.03
C VAL A 199 -5.87 -3.25 19.67
N PHE A 200 -6.17 -4.19 18.78
CA PHE A 200 -5.21 -5.14 18.22
C PHE A 200 -5.27 -5.13 16.70
N THR A 201 -4.07 -5.03 16.13
CA THR A 201 -3.84 -5.03 14.68
C THR A 201 -2.51 -5.73 14.43
N ALA A 202 -2.49 -6.59 13.43
CA ALA A 202 -1.28 -7.20 12.93
C ALA A 202 -1.35 -7.19 11.40
N GLU A 203 -0.28 -6.70 10.79
CA GLU A 203 -0.12 -6.69 9.34
C GLU A 203 1.27 -7.21 8.98
N THR A 204 1.45 -7.58 7.73
CA THR A 204 2.76 -7.96 7.18
C THR A 204 3.00 -7.19 5.90
N HIS A 205 4.27 -6.95 5.57
CA HIS A 205 4.65 -6.17 4.39
C HIS A 205 5.79 -6.88 3.62
N ASN A 206 5.61 -8.18 3.40
CA ASN A 206 6.68 -9.11 3.05
C ASN A 206 7.30 -8.83 1.68
N PHE A 207 6.48 -8.73 0.62
CA PHE A 207 6.99 -8.59 -0.74
C PHE A 207 7.80 -7.29 -0.94
N PRO A 208 7.30 -6.10 -0.56
CA PRO A 208 8.09 -4.88 -0.72
C PRO A 208 9.31 -4.83 0.19
N THR A 209 9.26 -5.46 1.38
CA THR A 209 10.44 -5.61 2.24
C THR A 209 11.51 -6.50 1.61
N GLY A 210 11.11 -7.51 0.83
CA GLY A 210 12.05 -8.32 0.04
C GLY A 210 12.74 -7.53 -1.09
N VAL A 211 12.14 -6.43 -1.56
CA VAL A 211 12.70 -5.57 -2.61
C VAL A 211 13.56 -4.45 -2.02
N ALA A 212 13.01 -3.70 -1.06
CA ALA A 212 13.64 -2.56 -0.40
C ALA A 212 13.36 -2.63 1.12
N PRO A 213 14.25 -3.27 1.92
CA PRO A 213 13.95 -3.64 3.30
C PRO A 213 13.56 -2.48 4.21
N PHE A 214 14.30 -1.37 4.13
CA PHE A 214 14.04 -0.22 4.99
C PHE A 214 12.68 0.42 4.69
N SER A 215 12.42 0.76 3.43
CA SER A 215 11.16 1.35 3.00
C SER A 215 9.98 0.40 3.23
N GLY A 216 10.12 -0.89 2.91
CA GLY A 216 9.08 -1.89 3.14
C GLY A 216 8.70 -2.06 4.62
N ALA A 217 9.69 -2.12 5.53
CA ALA A 217 9.44 -2.24 6.96
C ALA A 217 8.82 -0.96 7.56
N THR A 218 9.27 0.21 7.12
CA THR A 218 8.75 1.51 7.59
C THR A 218 7.32 1.75 7.11
N THR A 219 6.99 1.46 5.84
CA THR A 219 5.62 1.58 5.34
C THR A 219 4.68 0.54 5.97
N GLY A 220 5.16 -0.69 6.20
CA GLY A 220 4.40 -1.70 6.94
C GLY A 220 4.08 -1.29 8.38
N THR A 221 5.06 -0.73 9.08
CA THR A 221 4.83 -0.16 10.43
C THR A 221 3.86 1.02 10.38
N GLY A 222 4.02 1.90 9.40
CA GLY A 222 3.14 3.06 9.20
C GLY A 222 1.69 2.66 8.86
N GLY A 223 1.49 1.64 8.03
CA GLY A 223 0.18 1.06 7.70
C GLY A 223 -0.56 0.63 8.96
N ARG A 224 0.06 -0.28 9.72
CA ARG A 224 -0.48 -0.76 11.00
C ARG A 224 -0.81 0.36 11.99
N ILE A 225 0.03 1.40 12.08
CA ILE A 225 -0.26 2.57 12.95
C ILE A 225 -1.53 3.30 12.47
N ARG A 226 -1.69 3.50 11.16
CA ARG A 226 -2.87 4.16 10.60
C ARG A 226 -4.14 3.34 10.82
N ASP A 227 -4.10 2.02 10.75
CA ASP A 227 -5.28 1.19 11.02
C ASP A 227 -5.74 1.29 12.47
N VAL A 228 -4.81 1.36 13.42
CA VAL A 228 -5.12 1.62 14.83
C VAL A 228 -5.78 2.98 15.00
N GLN A 229 -5.30 4.01 14.30
CA GLN A 229 -5.86 5.37 14.38
C GLN A 229 -7.20 5.51 13.66
N ALA A 230 -7.42 4.73 12.60
CA ALA A 230 -8.61 4.77 11.76
C ALA A 230 -9.78 3.97 12.33
N VAL A 231 -9.55 3.13 13.35
CA VAL A 231 -10.60 2.29 13.94
C VAL A 231 -11.75 3.15 14.50
N GLY A 232 -12.98 2.74 14.19
CA GLY A 232 -14.19 3.45 14.60
C GLY A 232 -14.27 4.89 14.07
N ARG A 233 -14.02 5.87 14.95
CA ARG A 233 -14.12 7.31 14.65
C ARG A 233 -12.84 8.07 15.06
N GLY A 234 -11.73 7.35 15.19
CA GLY A 234 -10.49 7.83 15.79
C GLY A 234 -10.18 7.04 17.05
N GLY A 235 -9.28 6.06 16.92
CA GLY A 235 -8.83 5.16 18.00
C GLY A 235 -7.51 5.56 18.63
#